data_AF-A0A226REI6-F1
#
_entry.id   AF-A0A226REI6-F1
#
_cell.length_a   1.000
_cell.length_b   1.000
_cell.length_c   1.000
_cell.angle_alpha   90.00
_cell.angle_beta   90.00
_cell.angle_gamma   90.00
#
_symmetry.space_group_name_H-M   'P 1'
#
loop_
_entity.id
_entity.type
_entity.pdbx_description
1 polymer ?
#
loop_
_entity_poly.entity_id
_entity_poly.type
_entity_poly.pdbx_seq_one_letter_code
_entity_poly.pdbx_strand_id
1 'polypeptide(L)' 'MGKQLTILFWGFIYGEVLGYIVSALSGYTFDAKLSGLIPMIGGFIVINCLSYFVKDSQEK' A
#
# COMPACT_ATOMS: atom_id res chain seq x y z
N MET A 1 4.07 8.01 15.06
CA MET A 1 5.14 7.22 14.38
C MET A 1 4.80 5.74 14.27
N GLY A 2 4.50 5.01 15.34
CA GLY A 2 4.26 3.55 15.27
C GLY A 2 3.14 3.12 14.30
N LYS A 3 2.02 3.85 14.25
CA LYS A 3 0.88 3.58 13.36
C LYS A 3 1.27 3.56 11.87
N GLN A 4 2.10 4.49 11.41
CA GLN A 4 2.56 4.52 10.01
C GLN A 4 3.47 3.33 9.69
N LEU A 5 4.34 2.95 10.62
CA LEU A 5 5.24 1.81 10.43
C LEU A 5 4.44 0.50 10.30
N THR A 6 3.41 0.34 11.14
CA THR A 6 2.48 -0.80 11.04
C THR A 6 1.76 -0.82 9.70
N ILE A 7 1.31 0.34 9.20
CA ILE A 7 0.63 0.39 7.89
C ILE A 7 1.58 0.09 6.74
N LEU A 8 2.84 0.57 6.79
CA LEU A 8 3.85 0.22 5.78
C LEU A 8 4.14 -1.28 5.78
N PHE A 9 4.29 -1.87 6.97
CA PHE A 9 4.54 -3.31 7.13
C PHE A 9 3.39 -4.15 6.58
N TRP A 10 2.15 -3.84 6.95
CA TRP A 10 0.98 -4.55 6.43
C TRP A 10 0.73 -4.28 4.95
N GLY A 11 0.96 -3.05 4.49
CA GLY A 11 0.86 -2.68 3.07
C GLY A 11 1.84 -3.47 2.19
N PHE A 12 3.02 -3.77 2.70
CA PHE A 12 4.00 -4.63 2.01
C PHE A 12 3.49 -6.08 1.90
N ILE A 13 3.07 -6.68 3.02
CA ILE A 13 2.59 -8.08 3.03
C ILE A 13 1.34 -8.24 2.17
N TYR A 14 0.35 -7.34 2.31
CA TYR A 14 -0.85 -7.38 1.46
C TYR A 14 -0.51 -7.16 -0.02
N GLY A 15 0.49 -6.32 -0.28
CA GLY A 15 1.04 -6.09 -1.60
C GLY A 15 1.59 -7.36 -2.26
N GLU A 16 2.41 -8.11 -1.54
CA GLU A 16 2.94 -9.39 -2.03
C GLU A 16 1.83 -10.41 -2.31
N VAL A 17 0.84 -10.51 -1.41
CA VAL A 17 -0.31 -11.43 -1.59
C VAL A 17 -1.12 -11.05 -2.84
N LEU A 18 -1.44 -9.77 -3.00
CA LEU A 18 -2.18 -9.29 -4.18
C LEU A 18 -1.36 -9.43 -5.46
N GLY A 19 -0.07 -9.09 -5.43
CA GLY A 19 0.83 -9.23 -6.56
C GLY A 19 0.98 -10.69 -6.99
N TYR A 20 1.02 -11.63 -6.05
CA TYR A 20 1.06 -13.06 -6.34
C TYR A 20 -0.22 -13.52 -7.05
N ILE A 21 -1.39 -13.12 -6.53
CA ILE A 21 -2.69 -13.45 -7.14
C ILE A 21 -2.79 -12.86 -8.55
N VAL A 22 -2.42 -11.59 -8.73
CA VAL A 22 -2.47 -10.91 -10.04
C VAL A 22 -1.50 -11.54 -11.04
N SER A 23 -0.30 -11.91 -10.59
CA SER A 23 0.70 -12.59 -11.44
C SER A 23 0.19 -13.96 -11.89
N ALA A 24 -0.39 -14.73 -10.97
CA ALA A 24 -0.99 -16.03 -11.27
C ALA A 24 -2.17 -15.91 -12.24
N LEU A 25 -3.00 -14.86 -12.11
CA LEU A 25 -4.13 -14.61 -12.99
C LEU A 25 -3.72 -14.13 -14.38
N SER A 26 -2.66 -13.33 -14.47
CA SER A 26 -2.22 -12.69 -15.72
C SER A 26 -1.17 -13.52 -16.47
N GLY A 27 -0.65 -14.59 -15.87
CA GLY A 27 0.42 -15.41 -16.43
C GLY A 27 1.80 -14.74 -16.43
N TYR A 28 1.98 -13.65 -15.68
CA TYR A 28 3.26 -12.95 -15.54
C TYR A 28 4.13 -13.56 -14.44
N THR A 29 5.43 -13.32 -14.53
CA THR A 29 6.38 -13.75 -13.50
C THR A 29 6.19 -12.92 -12.23
N PHE A 30 6.00 -13.59 -11.10
CA PHE A 30 5.87 -12.92 -9.81
C PHE A 30 7.22 -12.38 -9.33
N ASP A 31 7.30 -11.06 -9.11
CA ASP A 31 8.42 -10.41 -8.44
C ASP A 31 7.98 -9.94 -7.05
N ALA A 32 8.44 -10.64 -6.01
CA ALA A 32 8.09 -10.37 -4.62
C ALA A 32 8.53 -8.96 -4.17
N LYS A 33 9.70 -8.50 -4.64
CA LYS A 33 10.24 -7.19 -4.22
C LYS A 33 9.39 -6.06 -4.77
N LEU A 34 9.07 -6.11 -6.07
CA LEU A 34 8.23 -5.08 -6.69
C LEU A 34 6.79 -5.15 -6.18
N SER A 35 6.25 -6.36 -6.00
CA SER A 35 4.89 -6.58 -5.51
C SER A 35 4.67 -6.06 -4.09
N GLY A 36 5.68 -6.07 -3.22
CA GLY A 36 5.57 -5.46 -1.89
C GLY A 36 5.89 -3.97 -1.87
N LEU A 37 6.92 -3.54 -2.62
CA LEU A 37 7.42 -2.16 -2.57
C LEU A 37 6.43 -1.15 -3.19
N ILE A 38 5.83 -1.48 -4.33
CA ILE A 38 4.88 -0.61 -5.03
C ILE A 38 3.68 -0.26 -4.14
N PRO A 39 2.95 -1.23 -3.56
CA PRO A 39 1.82 -0.94 -2.66
C PRO A 39 2.25 -0.36 -1.32
N MET A 40 3.47 -0.63 -0.82
CA MET A 40 4.00 0.08 0.35
C MET A 40 4.10 1.59 0.07
N ILE A 41 4.70 1.99 -1.06
CA ILE A 41 4.84 3.40 -1.45
C ILE A 41 3.46 3.99 -1.79
N GLY A 42 2.65 3.29 -2.58
CA GLY A 42 1.31 3.71 -2.95
C GLY A 42 0.41 3.93 -1.74
N GLY A 43 0.42 2.99 -0.79
CA GLY A 43 -0.31 3.09 0.48
C GLY A 43 0.16 4.28 1.31
N PHE A 44 1.46 4.55 1.36
CA PHE A 44 2.00 5.73 2.06
C PHE A 44 1.49 7.04 1.45
N ILE A 45 1.52 7.16 0.12
CA ILE A 45 1.05 8.36 -0.59
C ILE A 45 -0.46 8.56 -0.37
N VAL A 46 -1.25 7.49 -0.56
CA VAL A 46 -2.72 7.53 -0.39
C VAL A 46 -3.09 7.95 1.03
N ILE A 47 -2.43 7.40 2.05
CA ILE A 47 -2.75 7.74 3.45
C ILE A 47 -2.38 9.19 3.76
N ASN A 48 -1.25 9.70 3.25
CA ASN A 48 -0.89 11.10 3.45
C ASN A 48 -1.87 12.04 2.71
N CYS A 49 -2.29 11.69 1.48
CA CYS A 49 -3.30 12.44 0.74
C CYS A 49 -4.66 12.42 1.44
N LEU A 50 -5.12 11.26 1.88
CA LEU A 50 -6.38 11.12 2.62
C LEU A 50 -6.32 11.86 3.96
N SER A 51 -5.19 11.82 4.66
CA SER A 51 -5.02 12.59 5.90
C SER A 51 -5.09 14.09 5.66
N TYR A 52 -4.56 14.57 4.54
CA TYR A 52 -4.68 15.98 4.14
C TYR A 52 -6.14 16.34 3.79
N PHE A 53 -6.80 15.50 2.98
CA PHE A 53 -8.17 15.73 2.53
C PHE A 53 -9.22 15.64 3.66
N VAL A 54 -9.06 14.69 4.58
CA VAL A 54 -9.96 14.51 5.72
C VAL A 54 -9.76 15.61 6.77
N LYS A 55 -8.54 16.16 6.90
CA LYS A 55 -8.27 17.26 7.83
C LYS A 55 -9.01 18.54 7.44
N ASP A 56 -9.15 18.81 6.14
CA ASP A 56 -9.97 19.90 5.60
C ASP A 56 -11.47 19.75 5.96
N SER A 57 -11.96 18.50 6.08
CA SER A 57 -13.36 18.21 6.40
C SER A 57 -13.72 18.33 7.90
N GLN A 58 -12.74 18.43 8.80
CA GLN A 58 -12.98 18.60 10.25
C GLN A 58 -12.86 20.06 10.70
N GLU A 59 -12.49 20.97 9.79
CA GLU A 59 -12.47 22.41 10.00
C GLU A 59 -13.85 22.99 9.61
N LYS A 60 -14.89 22.60 10.37
CA LYS A 60 -16.21 23.25 10.36
C LYS A 60 -16.75 23.38 11.77
#